data_AF-A0A950CR73-F1
#
_entry.id   AF-A0A950CR73-F1
#
_cell.length_a   1.000
_cell.length_b   1.000
_cell.length_c   1.000
_cell.angle_alpha   90.00
_cell.angle_beta   90.00
_cell.angle_gamma   90.00
#
_symmetry.space_group_name_H-M   'P 1'
#
loop_
_entity.id
_entity.type
_entity.pdbx_description
1 polymer ?
#
loop_
_entity_poly.entity_id
_entity_poly.type
_entity_poly.pdbx_seq_one_letter_code
_entity_poly.pdbx_strand_id
1 'polypeptide(L)' 'MAEIVMGIAASHAPNLANPSMLRGVNEEQLSRIKAGFAQARALLEEARPDAIVIFSSDHFDRCFFDNLPPFLVAVGD' A
#
# COMPACT_ATOMS: atom_id res chain seq x y z
N MET A 1 -22.61 -14.57 0.71
CA MET A 1 -22.51 -13.51 1.73
C MET A 1 -21.17 -12.83 1.54
N ALA A 2 -21.08 -11.51 1.61
CA ALA A 2 -19.77 -10.82 1.52
C ALA A 2 -19.10 -10.83 2.91
N GLU A 3 -17.80 -11.11 2.95
CA GLU A 3 -17.00 -11.24 4.18
C GLU A 3 -15.70 -10.43 4.07
N ILE A 4 -15.31 -9.78 5.17
CA ILE A 4 -13.98 -9.17 5.29
C ILE A 4 -13.03 -10.25 5.82
N VAL A 5 -12.19 -10.78 4.95
CA VAL A 5 -11.29 -11.89 5.29
C VAL A 5 -9.97 -11.44 5.91
N MET A 6 -9.57 -10.17 5.71
CA MET A 6 -8.27 -9.66 6.18
C MET A 6 -8.19 -8.11 6.21
N GLY A 7 -7.33 -7.58 7.07
CA GLY A 7 -6.84 -6.20 7.01
C GLY A 7 -5.30 -6.14 7.12
N ILE A 8 -4.67 -5.33 6.27
CA ILE A 8 -3.21 -5.09 6.25
C ILE A 8 -2.98 -3.57 6.21
N ALA A 9 -2.03 -3.08 7.00
CA ALA A 9 -1.55 -1.71 6.94
C ALA A 9 -0.05 -1.69 6.63
N ALA A 10 0.36 -0.81 5.71
CA ALA A 10 1.75 -0.62 5.34
C ALA A 10 2.03 0.84 4.98
N SER A 11 3.30 1.24 5.11
CA SER A 11 3.77 2.53 4.58
C SER A 11 3.74 2.51 3.05
N HIS A 12 3.30 3.62 2.44
CA HIS A 12 3.36 3.84 0.99
C HIS A 12 4.44 4.87 0.60
N ALA A 13 5.45 5.08 1.45
CA ALA A 13 6.51 6.05 1.18
C ALA A 13 7.18 5.75 -0.19
N PRO A 14 7.38 6.77 -1.04
CA PRO A 14 7.76 6.58 -2.44
C PRO A 14 9.13 5.91 -2.63
N ASN A 15 10.02 6.05 -1.64
CA ASN A 15 11.33 5.39 -1.64
C ASN A 15 11.24 3.86 -1.56
N LEU A 16 10.16 3.31 -0.99
CA LEU A 16 9.95 1.86 -0.92
C LEU A 16 9.69 1.23 -2.29
N ALA A 17 9.10 1.99 -3.21
CA ALA A 17 8.80 1.56 -4.57
C ALA A 17 9.95 1.81 -5.57
N ASN A 18 11.00 2.52 -5.16
CA ASN A 18 12.11 2.89 -6.03
C ASN A 18 13.44 2.26 -5.57
N PRO A 19 13.92 1.20 -6.24
CA PRO A 19 15.17 0.52 -5.88
C PRO A 19 16.40 1.42 -5.86
N SER A 20 16.44 2.49 -6.68
CA SER A 20 17.56 3.44 -6.67
C SER A 20 17.65 4.24 -5.38
N MET A 21 16.50 4.47 -4.71
CA MET A 21 16.39 5.18 -3.44
C MET A 21 16.72 4.31 -2.23
N LEU A 22 16.95 3.00 -2.45
CA LEU A 22 17.35 2.05 -1.41
C LEU A 22 18.87 1.85 -1.35
N ARG A 23 19.63 2.49 -2.24
CA ARG A 23 21.10 2.41 -2.25
C ARG A 23 21.67 3.10 -1.00
N GLY A 24 22.58 2.40 -0.32
CA GLY A 24 23.22 2.92 0.90
C GLY A 24 22.33 2.93 2.13
N VAL A 25 21.09 2.40 2.05
CA VAL A 25 20.25 2.17 3.23
C VAL A 25 20.89 1.07 4.07
N ASN A 26 20.80 1.22 5.40
CA ASN A 26 21.24 0.21 6.34
C ASN A 26 20.58 -1.16 6.04
N GLU A 27 21.40 -2.19 5.86
CA GLU A 27 20.96 -3.51 5.43
C GLU A 27 20.01 -4.19 6.42
N GLU A 28 20.24 -4.01 7.72
CA GLU A 28 19.40 -4.55 8.78
C GLU A 28 18.00 -3.91 8.74
N GLN A 29 17.94 -2.60 8.56
CA GLN A 29 16.68 -1.88 8.39
C GLN A 29 15.93 -2.34 7.14
N LEU A 30 16.64 -2.47 6.01
CA LEU A 30 16.04 -2.97 4.77
C LEU A 30 15.53 -4.40 4.92
N SER A 31 16.27 -5.26 5.62
CA SER A 31 15.87 -6.63 5.92
C SER A 31 14.56 -6.68 6.72
N ARG A 32 14.43 -5.85 7.77
CA ARG A 32 13.18 -5.76 8.56
C ARG A 32 11.99 -5.30 7.72
N ILE A 33 12.19 -4.32 6.84
CA ILE A 33 11.14 -3.86 5.92
C ILE A 33 10.70 -5.00 5.00
N LYS A 34 11.65 -5.69 4.37
CA LYS A 34 11.37 -6.84 3.49
C LYS A 34 10.64 -7.96 4.23
N ALA A 35 11.05 -8.26 5.47
CA ALA A 35 10.40 -9.27 6.31
C ALA A 35 8.93 -8.91 6.60
N GLY A 36 8.64 -7.65 6.93
CA GLY A 36 7.27 -7.19 7.14
C GLY A 36 6.39 -7.34 5.89
N PHE A 37 6.90 -6.94 4.72
CA PHE A 37 6.18 -7.14 3.46
C PHE A 37 6.03 -8.63 3.09
N ALA A 38 7.00 -9.48 3.41
CA ALA A 38 6.90 -10.92 3.21
C ALA A 38 5.81 -11.55 4.08
N GLN A 39 5.67 -11.11 5.34
CA GLN A 39 4.57 -11.52 6.21
C GLN A 39 3.21 -11.07 5.67
N ALA A 40 3.09 -9.81 5.26
CA ALA A 40 1.86 -9.29 4.65
C ALA A 40 1.46 -10.07 3.38
N ARG A 41 2.45 -10.45 2.55
CA ARG A 41 2.25 -11.30 1.37
C ARG A 41 1.69 -12.67 1.76
N ALA A 42 2.30 -13.35 2.74
CA ALA A 42 1.85 -14.68 3.16
C ALA A 42 0.40 -14.64 3.68
N LEU A 43 0.06 -13.64 4.49
CA LEU A 43 -1.29 -13.42 4.99
C LEU A 43 -2.30 -13.19 3.86
N LEU A 44 -1.94 -12.37 2.86
CA LEU A 44 -2.81 -12.10 1.70
C LEU A 44 -3.01 -13.35 0.84
N GLU A 45 -1.95 -14.13 0.62
CA GLU A 45 -2.00 -15.40 -0.13
C GLU A 45 -2.88 -16.46 0.56
N GLU A 46 -2.83 -16.52 1.90
CA GLU A 46 -3.68 -17.42 2.70
C GLU A 46 -5.15 -16.98 2.67
N ALA A 47 -5.42 -15.69 2.83
CA ALA A 47 -6.78 -15.15 2.88
C ALA A 47 -7.53 -15.21 1.55
N ARG A 48 -6.80 -15.27 0.42
CA ARG A 48 -7.36 -15.38 -0.94
C ARG A 48 -8.57 -14.46 -1.21
N PRO A 49 -8.46 -13.13 -1.00
CA PRO A 49 -9.60 -12.24 -1.19
C PRO A 49 -9.99 -12.14 -2.67
N ASP A 50 -11.30 -12.06 -2.94
CA ASP A 50 -11.83 -11.80 -4.28
C ASP A 50 -11.65 -10.33 -4.72
N ALA A 51 -11.53 -9.40 -3.76
CA ALA A 51 -11.34 -7.97 -3.99
C ALA A 51 -10.50 -7.33 -2.87
N ILE A 52 -9.76 -6.28 -3.22
CA ILE A 52 -8.97 -5.48 -2.28
C ILE A 52 -9.48 -4.04 -2.31
N VAL A 53 -9.85 -3.50 -1.15
CA VAL A 53 -10.17 -2.07 -0.97
C VAL A 53 -8.94 -1.37 -0.39
N ILE A 54 -8.37 -0.44 -1.14
CA ILE A 54 -7.15 0.29 -0.75
C ILE A 54 -7.55 1.68 -0.24
N PHE A 55 -7.12 2.00 0.99
CA PHE A 55 -7.20 3.34 1.54
C PHE A 55 -5.84 4.03 1.41
N SER A 56 -5.78 5.12 0.66
CA SER A 56 -4.58 5.93 0.50
C SER A 56 -4.96 7.40 0.29
N SER A 57 -4.00 8.30 0.52
CA SER A 57 -4.08 9.68 0.09
C SER A 57 -3.51 9.85 -1.31
N ASP A 58 -4.11 10.76 -2.08
CA ASP A 58 -3.47 11.34 -3.27
C ASP A 58 -2.39 12.35 -2.83
N HIS A 59 -1.25 12.38 -3.53
CA HIS A 59 -0.15 13.30 -3.24
C HIS A 59 -0.10 14.43 -4.28
N PHE A 60 -1.25 15.03 -4.57
CA PHE A 60 -1.44 16.05 -5.60
C PHE A 60 -1.15 15.55 -7.04
N ASP A 61 -1.37 14.26 -7.29
CA ASP A 61 -1.27 13.68 -8.63
C ASP A 61 -2.61 13.81 -9.36
N ARG A 62 -3.71 13.44 -8.69
CA ARG A 62 -5.06 13.46 -9.26
C ARG A 62 -5.98 14.50 -8.62
N CYS A 63 -5.73 14.89 -7.38
CA CYS A 63 -6.52 15.88 -6.64
C CYS A 63 -5.66 17.10 -6.34
N PHE A 64 -5.96 18.24 -6.97
CA PHE A 64 -5.21 19.48 -6.76
C PHE A 64 -6.00 20.49 -5.93
N PHE A 65 -5.43 21.67 -5.67
CA PHE A 65 -6.00 22.64 -4.72
C PHE A 65 -7.42 23.13 -5.07
N ASP A 66 -7.81 23.08 -6.34
CA ASP A 66 -9.14 23.44 -6.84
C ASP A 66 -10.15 22.28 -6.82
N ASN A 67 -9.69 21.05 -6.57
CA ASN A 67 -10.50 19.84 -6.49
C ASN A 67 -9.88 18.82 -5.51
N LEU A 68 -10.09 19.05 -4.22
CA LEU A 68 -9.54 18.25 -3.12
C LEU A 68 -10.67 17.71 -2.22
N PRO A 69 -11.39 16.65 -2.65
CA PRO A 69 -12.48 16.10 -1.86
C PRO A 69 -11.96 15.40 -0.59
N PRO A 70 -12.73 15.40 0.52
CA PRO A 70 -12.36 14.68 1.73
C PRO A 70 -12.37 13.16 1.56
N PHE A 71 -13.21 12.65 0.65
CA PHE A 71 -13.27 11.24 0.26
C PHE A 71 -13.44 11.12 -1.25
N LEU A 72 -12.65 10.23 -1.85
CA LEU A 72 -12.74 9.90 -3.28
C LEU A 72 -12.75 8.38 -3.42
N VAL A 73 -13.72 7.87 -4.19
CA VAL A 73 -13.86 6.44 -4.50
C VAL A 73 -13.74 6.26 -6.01
N ALA A 74 -12.75 5.50 -6.45
CA ALA A 74 -12.64 5.10 -7.85
C ALA A 74 -13.63 3.97 -8.13
N VAL A 75 -14.45 4.10 -9.17
CA VAL A 75 -15.49 3.11 -9.52
C VAL A 75 -15.15 2.26 -10.75
N GLY A 76 -14.08 2.57 -11.48
CA GLY A 76 -13.70 1.88 -12.72
C GLY A 76 -14.74 2.01 -13.85
N ASP A 77 -14.43 1.36 -14.98
CA ASP A 77 -15.37 1.01 -16.06
C ASP A 77 -15.41 -0.53 -16.17
#